data_AF-A0A810NUF2-F1
#
_entry.id   AF-A0A810NUF2-F1
#
_cell.length_a   1.000
_cell.length_b   1.000
_cell.length_c   1.000
_cell.angle_alpha   90.00
_cell.angle_beta   90.00
_cell.angle_gamma   90.00
#
_symmetry.space_group_name_H-M   'P 1'
#
loop_
_entity.id
_entity.type
_entity.pdbx_description
1 polymer ?
#
loop_
_entity_poly.entity_id
_entity_poly.type
_entity_poly.pdbx_seq_one_letter_code
_entity_poly.pdbx_strand_id
1 'polypeptide(L)'
;MIYDGLSDYEFAFPGPLRDKLTGAVLAGHKTSTTGLLIGYEHDAEPLPQAGQRSTMIGSAGQPLAILELTEVRLVPLGEVDLAHAADEGEGYPSVAGWRAAHERFWHSDQMRGYLGDPGFTVDDDTVAVAERFRVASVIPGAQAVNAALAAEAAALVAGLRAVPEAALDRPTCCPPWTVRDEFAHAAIAVSRTLEMLDAAPPPGPPVDTARYYAPDHRFAPQADRARVDLAAEFAAARSGPELIDWFEQQAEQVTDRVGASPERLVTTRHGDPMRLTDFQVTRVVELAVHGLDLADALGVAPWLTEHAAAVVEGLLFGLSAPAARAALGVDAAGLLRRATGRVAPTGAERERLDGLGVTWLTLG
;
A
#
# COMPACT_ATOMS: atom_id res chain seq x y z
N MET A 1 -12.27 -6.16 -11.68
CA MET A 1 -12.07 -5.26 -10.53
C MET A 1 -11.73 -6.08 -9.31
N ILE A 2 -10.49 -5.96 -8.83
CA ILE A 2 -10.04 -6.64 -7.61
C ILE A 2 -10.57 -5.97 -6.34
N TYR A 3 -10.67 -4.64 -6.33
CA TYR A 3 -11.13 -3.86 -5.18
C TYR A 3 -12.43 -3.11 -5.48
N ASP A 4 -13.21 -2.87 -4.43
CA ASP A 4 -14.41 -2.04 -4.50
C ASP A 4 -14.04 -0.59 -4.82
N GLY A 5 -14.54 -0.08 -5.95
CA GLY A 5 -14.35 1.30 -6.38
C GLY A 5 -13.02 1.61 -7.10
N LEU A 6 -12.21 0.60 -7.42
CA LEU A 6 -10.99 0.77 -8.23
C LEU A 6 -11.07 -0.09 -9.50
N SER A 7 -10.92 0.55 -10.66
CA SER A 7 -10.79 -0.17 -11.92
C SER A 7 -9.46 -0.93 -11.98
N ASP A 8 -9.41 -1.99 -12.79
CA ASP A 8 -8.16 -2.68 -13.08
C ASP A 8 -7.38 -1.87 -14.12
N TYR A 9 -6.06 -1.83 -13.97
CA TYR A 9 -5.13 -1.15 -14.88
C TYR A 9 -4.14 -2.18 -15.43
N GLU A 10 -4.22 -2.44 -16.72
CA GLU A 10 -3.50 -3.54 -17.36
C GLU A 10 -2.48 -3.04 -18.37
N PHE A 11 -1.21 -3.36 -18.15
CA PHE A 11 -0.17 -3.11 -19.15
C PHE A 11 -0.08 -4.27 -20.13
N ALA A 12 -0.42 -4.02 -21.40
CA ALA A 12 -0.42 -5.04 -22.46
C ALA A 12 -1.23 -6.30 -22.09
N PHE A 13 -1.13 -7.35 -22.90
CA PHE A 13 -1.75 -8.64 -22.60
C PHE A 13 -0.97 -9.43 -21.54
N PRO A 14 -1.61 -10.35 -20.79
CA PRO A 14 -0.91 -11.20 -19.82
C PRO A 14 0.26 -11.96 -20.46
N GLY A 15 1.43 -11.92 -19.83
CA GLY A 15 2.64 -12.60 -20.30
C GLY A 15 3.92 -11.78 -20.09
N PRO A 16 5.04 -12.19 -20.73
CA PRO A 16 6.36 -11.61 -20.48
C PRO A 16 6.45 -10.09 -20.66
N LEU A 17 5.65 -9.52 -21.59
CA LEU A 17 5.61 -8.08 -21.80
C LEU A 17 4.96 -7.36 -20.59
N ARG A 18 3.79 -7.81 -20.13
CA ARG A 18 3.14 -7.25 -18.93
C ARG A 18 4.05 -7.39 -17.70
N ASP A 19 4.73 -8.51 -17.54
CA ASP A 19 5.66 -8.72 -16.42
C ASP A 19 6.85 -7.75 -16.47
N LYS A 20 7.42 -7.52 -17.66
CA LYS A 20 8.47 -6.50 -17.86
C LYS A 20 7.96 -5.10 -17.52
N LEU A 21 6.78 -4.72 -18.03
CA LEU A 21 6.23 -3.37 -17.86
C LEU A 21 5.85 -3.09 -16.40
N THR A 22 5.14 -4.00 -15.75
CA THR A 22 4.77 -3.87 -14.33
C THR A 22 6.01 -3.88 -13.43
N GLY A 23 7.03 -4.69 -13.75
CA GLY A 23 8.33 -4.64 -13.07
C GLY A 23 9.04 -3.29 -13.23
N ALA A 24 8.99 -2.67 -14.41
CA ALA A 24 9.55 -1.34 -14.64
C ALA A 24 8.80 -0.24 -13.88
N VAL A 25 7.47 -0.38 -13.73
CA VAL A 25 6.66 0.52 -12.88
C VAL A 25 7.07 0.39 -11.41
N LEU A 26 7.14 -0.84 -10.88
CA LEU A 26 7.53 -1.07 -9.48
C LEU A 26 8.98 -0.68 -9.18
N ALA A 27 9.85 -0.68 -10.19
CA ALA A 27 11.22 -0.17 -10.08
C ALA A 27 11.31 1.37 -10.19
N GLY A 28 10.20 2.06 -10.47
CA GLY A 28 10.16 3.52 -10.65
C GLY A 28 10.72 4.01 -11.98
N HIS A 29 11.04 3.11 -12.91
CA HIS A 29 11.57 3.47 -14.23
C HIS A 29 10.47 3.85 -15.23
N LYS A 30 9.27 3.27 -15.08
CA LYS A 30 8.10 3.55 -15.94
C LYS A 30 7.08 4.38 -15.16
N THR A 31 6.84 5.60 -15.65
CA THR A 31 5.89 6.58 -15.07
C THR A 31 4.92 7.16 -16.11
N SER A 32 4.98 6.67 -17.34
CA SER A 32 4.00 6.97 -18.38
C SER A 32 3.68 5.75 -19.23
N THR A 33 2.57 5.82 -19.96
CA THR A 33 2.18 4.81 -20.94
C THR A 33 1.35 5.41 -22.07
N THR A 34 1.22 4.67 -23.16
CA THR A 34 0.49 5.09 -24.34
C THR A 34 -0.54 4.04 -24.76
N GLY A 35 -1.81 4.40 -24.67
CA GLY A 35 -2.92 3.69 -25.30
C GLY A 35 -3.32 4.33 -26.63
N LEU A 36 -4.26 3.71 -27.34
CA LEU A 36 -4.88 4.31 -28.53
C LEU A 36 -6.35 4.62 -28.22
N LEU A 37 -6.85 5.76 -28.70
CA LEU A 37 -8.25 6.17 -28.49
C LEU A 37 -9.24 5.09 -28.97
N ILE A 38 -8.92 4.44 -30.08
CA ILE A 38 -9.74 3.37 -30.66
C ILE A 38 -9.96 2.20 -29.69
N GLY A 39 -9.04 1.92 -28.76
CA GLY A 39 -9.21 0.89 -27.75
C GLY A 39 -10.34 1.22 -26.78
N TYR A 40 -10.39 2.46 -26.28
CA TYR A 40 -11.47 2.93 -25.40
C TYR A 40 -12.82 2.94 -26.14
N GLU A 41 -12.83 3.35 -27.41
CA GLU A 41 -14.04 3.31 -28.23
C GLU A 41 -14.52 1.88 -28.48
N HIS A 42 -13.60 0.94 -28.67
CA HIS A 42 -13.89 -0.48 -28.87
C HIS A 42 -14.53 -1.12 -27.63
N ASP A 43 -13.96 -0.87 -26.45
CA ASP A 43 -14.46 -1.42 -25.18
C ASP A 43 -15.65 -0.62 -24.60
N ALA A 44 -16.03 0.49 -25.25
CA ALA A 44 -16.97 1.47 -24.74
C ALA A 44 -16.61 1.98 -23.32
N GLU A 45 -15.30 2.12 -23.07
CA GLU A 45 -14.76 2.61 -21.82
C GLU A 45 -14.60 4.14 -21.83
N PRO A 46 -14.87 4.82 -20.69
CA PRO A 46 -14.62 6.24 -20.59
C PRO A 46 -13.11 6.53 -20.67
N LEU A 47 -12.76 7.67 -21.27
CA LEU A 47 -11.39 8.14 -21.24
C LEU A 47 -10.92 8.41 -19.80
N PRO A 48 -9.65 8.08 -19.49
CA PRO A 48 -9.10 8.27 -18.17
C PRO A 48 -8.97 9.75 -17.83
N GLN A 49 -8.93 10.05 -16.53
CA GLN A 49 -8.81 11.42 -16.03
C GLN A 49 -7.65 11.55 -15.03
N ALA A 50 -6.99 12.70 -15.01
CA ALA A 50 -6.04 13.00 -13.95
C ALA A 50 -6.71 12.92 -12.58
N GLY A 51 -6.02 12.34 -11.60
CA GLY A 51 -6.53 12.00 -10.27
C GLY A 51 -7.24 10.64 -10.20
N GLN A 52 -7.53 9.99 -11.33
CA GLN A 52 -8.10 8.64 -11.33
C GLN A 52 -7.12 7.64 -10.70
N ARG A 53 -7.64 6.79 -9.82
CA ARG A 53 -6.89 5.71 -9.18
C ARG A 53 -7.36 4.35 -9.68
N SER A 54 -6.41 3.47 -9.95
CA SER A 54 -6.67 2.15 -10.51
C SER A 54 -5.68 1.12 -9.97
N THR A 55 -6.07 -0.15 -9.98
CA THR A 55 -5.26 -1.27 -9.48
C THR A 55 -4.42 -1.83 -10.61
N MET A 56 -3.09 -1.70 -10.55
CA MET A 56 -2.19 -2.34 -11.51
C MET A 56 -2.22 -3.86 -11.34
N ILE A 57 -2.56 -4.58 -12.42
CA ILE A 57 -2.71 -6.03 -12.42
C ILE A 57 -1.52 -6.71 -13.10
N GLY A 58 -0.97 -7.75 -12.47
CA GLY A 58 0.07 -8.59 -13.07
C GLY A 58 -0.47 -9.69 -13.99
N SER A 59 0.41 -10.44 -14.64
CA SER A 59 -0.01 -11.47 -15.61
C SER A 59 -0.76 -12.66 -15.01
N ALA A 60 -0.60 -12.94 -13.71
CA ALA A 60 -1.36 -13.99 -13.03
C ALA A 60 -2.64 -13.44 -12.36
N GLY A 61 -3.05 -12.21 -12.68
CA GLY A 61 -4.27 -11.59 -12.17
C GLY A 61 -4.19 -11.06 -10.74
N GLN A 62 -2.99 -11.03 -10.14
CA GLN A 62 -2.76 -10.46 -8.81
C GLN A 62 -2.64 -8.93 -8.85
N PRO A 63 -3.09 -8.23 -7.80
CA PRO A 63 -2.85 -6.80 -7.66
C PRO A 63 -1.38 -6.53 -7.29
N LEU A 64 -0.79 -5.47 -7.86
CA LEU A 64 0.62 -5.11 -7.65
C LEU A 64 0.82 -3.73 -7.03
N ALA A 65 -0.02 -2.76 -7.39
CA ALA A 65 0.05 -1.39 -6.90
C ALA A 65 -1.28 -0.67 -7.14
N ILE A 66 -1.50 0.43 -6.43
CA ILE A 66 -2.50 1.44 -6.82
C ILE A 66 -1.76 2.55 -7.56
N LEU A 67 -2.16 2.79 -8.81
CA LEU A 67 -1.68 3.90 -9.62
C LEU A 67 -2.62 5.08 -9.45
N GLU A 68 -2.07 6.29 -9.57
CA GLU A 68 -2.83 7.53 -9.71
C GLU A 68 -2.34 8.24 -10.97
N LEU A 69 -3.27 8.54 -11.88
CA LEU A 69 -2.95 9.30 -13.08
C LEU A 69 -2.67 10.76 -12.72
N THR A 70 -1.53 11.28 -13.16
CA THR A 70 -1.14 12.67 -12.92
C THR A 70 -1.43 13.55 -14.13
N GLU A 71 -1.51 12.97 -15.33
CA GLU A 71 -1.78 13.67 -16.58
C GLU A 71 -2.38 12.71 -17.61
N VAL A 72 -3.32 13.20 -18.42
CA VAL A 72 -3.86 12.49 -19.59
C VAL A 72 -3.89 13.48 -20.76
N ARG A 73 -3.29 13.10 -21.89
CA ARG A 73 -3.31 13.87 -23.13
C ARG A 73 -3.83 13.03 -24.29
N LEU A 74 -4.71 13.62 -25.09
CA LEU A 74 -5.03 13.11 -26.42
C LEU A 74 -4.14 13.81 -27.43
N VAL A 75 -3.26 13.08 -28.10
CA VAL A 75 -2.29 13.63 -29.06
C VAL A 75 -2.23 12.75 -30.30
N PRO A 76 -1.99 13.33 -31.50
CA PRO A 76 -1.61 12.53 -32.66
C PRO A 76 -0.36 11.71 -32.33
N LEU A 77 -0.31 10.47 -32.79
CA LEU A 77 0.77 9.55 -32.47
C LEU A 77 2.13 10.03 -33.00
N GLY A 78 2.14 10.81 -34.09
CA GLY A 78 3.34 11.50 -34.60
C GLY A 78 3.85 12.64 -33.72
N GLU A 79 3.03 13.13 -32.78
CA GLU A 79 3.38 14.23 -31.86
C GLU A 79 3.84 13.76 -30.47
N VAL A 80 3.93 12.44 -30.24
CA VAL A 80 4.48 11.91 -28.98
C VAL A 80 5.96 12.29 -28.86
N ASP A 81 6.26 13.06 -27.81
CA ASP A 81 7.59 13.61 -27.58
C ASP A 81 8.55 12.60 -26.92
N LEU A 82 9.85 12.92 -26.98
CA LEU A 82 10.90 12.07 -26.41
C LEU A 82 10.81 11.96 -24.89
N ALA A 83 10.29 12.98 -24.19
CA ALA A 83 10.19 12.93 -22.74
C ALA A 83 9.16 11.88 -22.32
N HIS A 84 7.99 11.85 -22.95
CA HIS A 84 6.99 10.80 -22.76
C HIS A 84 7.55 9.41 -23.10
N ALA A 85 8.17 9.26 -24.27
CA ALA A 85 8.78 7.99 -24.68
C ALA A 85 9.88 7.50 -23.72
N ALA A 86 10.65 8.41 -23.11
CA ALA A 86 11.66 8.07 -22.10
C ALA A 86 11.02 7.64 -20.78
N ASP A 87 9.97 8.34 -20.34
CA ASP A 87 9.23 8.05 -19.11
C ASP A 87 8.42 6.74 -19.18
N GLU A 88 8.25 6.16 -20.37
CA GLU A 88 7.71 4.81 -20.53
C GLU A 88 8.65 3.73 -19.98
N GLY A 89 9.89 4.07 -19.64
CA GLY A 89 10.78 3.25 -18.81
C GLY A 89 11.35 2.00 -19.48
N GLU A 90 11.19 1.87 -20.79
CA GLU A 90 11.61 0.69 -21.55
C GLU A 90 12.99 0.82 -22.22
N GLY A 91 13.68 1.94 -21.99
CA GLY A 91 15.03 2.20 -22.49
C GLY A 91 15.08 2.68 -23.94
N TYR A 92 14.05 3.38 -24.42
CA TYR A 92 14.04 3.93 -25.78
C TYR A 92 15.00 5.13 -25.89
N PRO A 93 16.03 5.07 -26.76
CA PRO A 93 16.96 6.19 -26.94
C PRO A 93 16.40 7.28 -27.88
N SER A 94 15.24 7.03 -28.53
CA SER A 94 14.60 7.94 -29.48
C SER A 94 13.12 7.62 -29.66
N VAL A 95 12.34 8.62 -30.10
CA VAL A 95 10.91 8.46 -30.46
C VAL A 95 10.73 7.40 -31.55
N ALA A 96 11.64 7.33 -32.53
CA ALA A 96 11.58 6.30 -33.59
C ALA A 96 11.68 4.87 -33.03
N GLY A 97 12.56 4.66 -32.03
CA GLY A 97 12.70 3.36 -31.36
C GLY A 97 11.45 2.99 -30.55
N TRP A 98 10.90 3.96 -29.82
CA TRP A 98 9.63 3.83 -29.11
C TRP A 98 8.47 3.50 -30.06
N ARG A 99 8.34 4.26 -31.16
CA ARG A 99 7.28 4.10 -32.17
C ARG A 99 7.31 2.72 -32.79
N ALA A 100 8.50 2.26 -33.20
CA ALA A 100 8.66 0.93 -33.77
C ALA A 100 8.28 -0.19 -32.78
N ALA A 101 8.50 -0.01 -31.48
CA ALA A 101 8.09 -0.98 -30.47
C ALA A 101 6.58 -1.01 -30.26
N HIS A 102 5.94 0.15 -30.22
CA HIS A 102 4.48 0.26 -30.08
C HIS A 102 3.74 -0.25 -31.32
N GLU A 103 4.22 0.07 -32.53
CA GLU A 103 3.65 -0.48 -33.76
C GLU A 103 3.74 -2.00 -33.83
N ARG A 104 4.85 -2.61 -33.38
CA ARG A 104 4.94 -4.07 -33.25
C ARG A 104 3.86 -4.64 -32.34
N PHE A 105 3.53 -3.95 -31.24
CA PHE A 105 2.46 -4.37 -30.34
C PHE A 105 1.09 -4.17 -30.98
N TRP A 106 0.80 -2.99 -31.54
CA TRP A 106 -0.50 -2.66 -32.13
C TRP A 106 -0.82 -3.46 -33.40
N HIS A 107 0.20 -3.84 -34.17
CA HIS A 107 0.03 -4.68 -35.36
C HIS A 107 0.12 -6.18 -35.07
N SER A 108 0.26 -6.58 -33.80
CA SER A 108 0.29 -7.99 -33.43
C SER A 108 -1.05 -8.68 -33.71
N ASP A 109 -1.01 -9.98 -33.99
CA ASP A 109 -2.22 -10.79 -34.19
C ASP A 109 -3.16 -10.73 -32.99
N GLN A 110 -2.60 -10.61 -31.78
CA GLN A 110 -3.37 -10.51 -30.55
C GLN A 110 -4.16 -9.20 -30.48
N MET A 111 -3.52 -8.06 -30.79
CA MET A 111 -4.20 -6.76 -30.80
C MET A 111 -5.25 -6.68 -31.92
N ARG A 112 -4.91 -7.14 -33.13
CA ARG A 112 -5.85 -7.19 -34.26
C ARG A 112 -7.04 -8.10 -34.00
N GLY A 113 -6.80 -9.24 -33.34
CA GLY A 113 -7.84 -10.15 -32.89
C GLY A 113 -8.74 -9.53 -31.82
N TYR A 114 -8.16 -8.81 -30.87
CA TYR A 114 -8.90 -8.06 -29.85
C TYR A 114 -9.80 -6.99 -30.48
N LEU A 115 -9.26 -6.14 -31.37
CA LEU A 115 -10.03 -5.10 -32.07
C LEU A 115 -11.05 -5.67 -33.08
N GLY A 116 -10.94 -6.95 -33.44
CA GLY A 116 -11.76 -7.58 -34.49
C GLY A 116 -11.44 -7.08 -35.91
N ASP A 117 -10.28 -6.46 -36.11
CA ASP A 117 -9.84 -5.92 -37.41
C ASP A 117 -8.44 -6.45 -37.80
N PRO A 118 -8.36 -7.42 -38.72
CA PRO A 118 -7.09 -7.98 -39.18
C PRO A 118 -6.27 -6.99 -40.04
N GLY A 119 -6.90 -5.93 -40.55
CA GLY A 119 -6.27 -4.88 -41.35
C GLY A 119 -5.80 -3.68 -40.53
N PHE A 120 -6.02 -3.68 -39.20
CA PHE A 120 -5.73 -2.53 -38.35
C PHE A 120 -4.27 -2.09 -38.45
N THR A 121 -4.08 -0.79 -38.66
CA THR A 121 -2.80 -0.10 -38.71
C THR A 121 -2.91 1.25 -38.00
N VAL A 122 -1.76 1.82 -37.67
CA VAL A 122 -1.64 3.18 -37.14
C VAL A 122 -0.77 4.02 -38.06
N ASP A 123 -0.97 5.32 -38.05
CA ASP A 123 -0.21 6.35 -38.76
C ASP A 123 0.08 7.52 -37.82
N ASP A 124 0.54 8.66 -38.33
CA ASP A 124 0.90 9.81 -37.50
C ASP A 124 -0.32 10.58 -36.96
N ASP A 125 -1.46 10.48 -37.64
CA ASP A 125 -2.71 11.15 -37.28
C ASP A 125 -3.56 10.33 -36.29
N THR A 126 -3.20 9.05 -36.09
CA THR A 126 -3.85 8.17 -35.12
C THR A 126 -3.80 8.78 -33.72
N VAL A 127 -4.96 8.90 -33.05
CA VAL A 127 -5.02 9.54 -31.73
C VAL A 127 -4.54 8.57 -30.64
N ALA A 128 -3.46 8.96 -29.97
CA ALA A 128 -2.91 8.30 -28.79
C ALA A 128 -3.50 8.91 -27.51
N VAL A 129 -3.69 8.05 -26.51
CA VAL A 129 -3.98 8.44 -25.12
C VAL A 129 -2.69 8.31 -24.34
N ALA A 130 -1.99 9.43 -24.18
CA ALA A 130 -0.72 9.51 -23.46
C ALA A 130 -0.99 9.81 -21.99
N GLU A 131 -0.66 8.87 -21.12
CA GLU A 131 -0.92 8.93 -19.68
C GLU A 131 0.38 9.05 -18.90
N ARG A 132 0.38 9.87 -17.84
CA ARG A 132 1.42 9.86 -16.81
C ARG A 132 0.79 9.45 -15.49
N PHE A 133 1.56 8.76 -14.68
CA PHE A 133 1.08 8.24 -13.40
C PHE A 133 2.18 8.19 -12.36
N ARG A 134 1.74 8.05 -11.11
CA ARG A 134 2.59 7.68 -9.98
C ARG A 134 2.04 6.42 -9.31
N VAL A 135 2.94 5.68 -8.67
CA VAL A 135 2.54 4.61 -7.74
C VAL A 135 2.11 5.29 -6.44
N ALA A 136 0.80 5.30 -6.16
CA ALA A 136 0.24 5.90 -4.96
C ALA A 136 0.39 4.97 -3.74
N SER A 137 0.29 3.66 -3.97
CA SER A 137 0.65 2.65 -2.97
C SER A 137 1.17 1.37 -3.64
N VAL A 138 2.11 0.70 -2.99
CA VAL A 138 2.56 -0.65 -3.37
C VAL A 138 1.67 -1.68 -2.69
N ILE A 139 1.29 -2.74 -3.41
CA ILE A 139 0.57 -3.88 -2.84
C ILE A 139 1.58 -5.01 -2.63
N PRO A 140 2.11 -5.20 -1.41
CA PRO A 140 3.13 -6.19 -1.14
C PRO A 140 2.58 -7.61 -1.25
N GLY A 141 3.44 -8.55 -1.64
CA GLY A 141 3.10 -9.97 -1.64
C GLY A 141 2.96 -10.55 -0.23
N ALA A 142 2.11 -11.56 -0.07
CA ALA A 142 1.78 -12.19 1.22
C ALA A 142 3.02 -12.58 2.04
N GLN A 143 4.04 -13.17 1.40
CA GLN A 143 5.27 -13.59 2.07
C GLN A 143 6.04 -12.41 2.67
N ALA A 144 6.13 -11.29 1.96
CA ALA A 144 6.83 -10.09 2.43
C ALA A 144 6.09 -9.46 3.62
N VAL A 145 4.76 -9.39 3.56
CA VAL A 145 3.94 -8.87 4.68
C VAL A 145 4.05 -9.77 5.90
N ASN A 146 4.00 -11.09 5.72
CA ASN A 146 4.13 -12.04 6.84
C ASN A 146 5.51 -11.96 7.49
N ALA A 147 6.58 -11.82 6.70
CA ALA A 147 7.93 -11.62 7.20
C ALA A 147 8.08 -10.29 7.95
N ALA A 148 7.46 -9.22 7.44
CA ALA A 148 7.45 -7.92 8.12
C ALA A 148 6.74 -7.97 9.48
N LEU A 149 5.57 -8.63 9.54
CA LEU A 149 4.84 -8.82 10.81
C LEU A 149 5.68 -9.62 11.81
N ALA A 150 6.27 -10.74 11.38
CA ALA A 150 7.09 -11.58 12.25
C ALA A 150 8.31 -10.84 12.80
N ALA A 151 9.03 -10.12 11.93
CA ALA A 151 10.21 -9.34 12.32
C ALA A 151 9.86 -8.21 13.29
N GLU A 152 8.79 -7.46 13.01
CA GLU A 152 8.36 -6.34 13.85
C GLU A 152 7.86 -6.83 15.21
N ALA A 153 7.08 -7.91 15.25
CA ALA A 153 6.62 -8.51 16.50
C ALA A 153 7.79 -8.99 17.37
N ALA A 154 8.80 -9.65 16.77
CA ALA A 154 9.99 -10.10 17.48
C ALA A 154 10.82 -8.93 18.03
N ALA A 155 11.00 -7.86 17.25
CA ALA A 155 11.70 -6.66 17.68
C ALA A 155 10.97 -5.96 18.84
N LEU A 156 9.64 -5.84 18.76
CA LEU A 156 8.79 -5.29 19.80
C LEU A 156 8.89 -6.11 21.11
N VAL A 157 8.77 -7.44 21.04
CA VAL A 157 8.90 -8.34 22.20
C VAL A 157 10.28 -8.20 22.85
N ALA A 158 11.35 -8.22 22.05
CA ALA A 158 12.71 -8.06 22.56
C ALA A 158 12.91 -6.69 23.23
N GLY A 159 12.38 -5.62 22.64
CA GLY A 159 12.44 -4.27 23.18
C GLY A 159 11.70 -4.13 24.52
N LEU A 160 10.49 -4.68 24.62
CA LEU A 160 9.70 -4.66 25.85
C LEU A 160 10.32 -5.51 26.97
N ARG A 161 10.94 -6.65 26.64
CA ARG A 161 11.67 -7.48 27.64
C ARG A 161 12.95 -6.82 28.15
N ALA A 162 13.53 -5.90 27.38
CA ALA A 162 14.77 -5.22 27.76
C ALA A 162 14.57 -4.07 28.75
N VAL A 163 13.34 -3.61 28.97
CA VAL A 163 13.02 -2.54 29.92
C VAL A 163 12.50 -3.09 31.25
N PRO A 164 12.69 -2.38 32.37
CA PRO A 164 12.07 -2.77 33.64
C PRO A 164 10.56 -2.78 33.53
N GLU A 165 9.87 -3.74 34.16
CA GLU A 165 8.40 -3.84 34.11
C GLU A 165 7.69 -2.55 34.56
N ALA A 166 8.23 -1.87 35.58
CA ALA A 166 7.70 -0.58 36.05
C ALA A 166 7.70 0.53 34.96
N ALA A 167 8.54 0.40 33.92
CA ALA A 167 8.53 1.32 32.79
C ALA A 167 7.30 1.15 31.89
N LEU A 168 6.60 0.00 31.98
CA LEU A 168 5.36 -0.24 31.22
C LEU A 168 4.19 0.61 31.73
N ASP A 169 4.29 1.21 32.90
CA ASP A 169 3.26 2.11 33.47
C ASP A 169 3.48 3.58 33.08
N ARG A 170 4.49 3.88 32.24
CA ARG A 170 4.75 5.24 31.75
C ARG A 170 3.66 5.66 30.75
N PRO A 171 3.23 6.94 30.75
CA PRO A 171 2.28 7.45 29.77
C PRO A 171 2.90 7.50 28.37
N THR A 172 2.07 7.32 27.34
CA THR A 172 2.47 7.48 25.94
C THR A 172 1.93 8.78 25.33
N CYS A 173 2.21 9.03 24.06
CA CYS A 173 1.64 10.14 23.31
C CYS A 173 0.17 9.93 22.91
N CYS A 174 -0.40 8.76 23.22
CA CYS A 174 -1.77 8.36 22.92
C CYS A 174 -2.61 8.30 24.21
N PRO A 175 -2.94 9.45 24.85
CA PRO A 175 -3.66 9.44 26.11
C PRO A 175 -5.05 8.78 25.95
N PRO A 176 -5.53 8.02 26.96
CA PRO A 176 -4.97 7.91 28.32
C PRO A 176 -3.98 6.76 28.50
N TRP A 177 -3.47 6.15 27.43
CA TRP A 177 -2.72 4.91 27.53
C TRP A 177 -1.34 5.06 28.16
N THR A 178 -1.01 4.07 28.99
CA THR A 178 0.36 3.73 29.35
C THR A 178 0.99 2.87 28.26
N VAL A 179 2.31 2.65 28.34
CA VAL A 179 3.04 1.72 27.47
C VAL A 179 2.37 0.33 27.48
N ARG A 180 1.90 -0.12 28.64
CA ARG A 180 1.18 -1.40 28.76
C ARG A 180 -0.16 -1.40 28.04
N ASP A 181 -0.92 -0.32 28.17
CA ASP A 181 -2.26 -0.23 27.55
C ASP A 181 -2.14 -0.14 26.02
N GLU A 182 -1.22 0.68 25.52
CA GLU A 182 -0.99 0.81 24.08
C GLU A 182 -0.39 -0.47 23.48
N PHE A 183 0.49 -1.16 24.20
CA PHE A 183 0.94 -2.49 23.79
C PHE A 183 -0.22 -3.51 23.77
N ALA A 184 -1.10 -3.50 24.77
CA ALA A 184 -2.28 -4.37 24.78
C ALA A 184 -3.20 -4.08 23.59
N HIS A 185 -3.36 -2.81 23.20
CA HIS A 185 -4.09 -2.42 22.00
C HIS A 185 -3.53 -3.08 20.73
N ALA A 186 -2.23 -2.91 20.50
CA ALA A 186 -1.55 -3.51 19.35
C ALA A 186 -1.62 -5.05 19.38
N ALA A 187 -1.46 -5.65 20.56
CA ALA A 187 -1.53 -7.10 20.73
C ALA A 187 -2.92 -7.67 20.41
N ILE A 188 -4.00 -7.00 20.84
CA ILE A 188 -5.38 -7.35 20.47
C ILE A 188 -5.59 -7.18 18.96
N ALA A 189 -5.04 -6.12 18.36
CA ALA A 189 -5.17 -5.89 16.92
C ALA A 189 -4.58 -7.05 16.12
N VAL A 190 -3.39 -7.54 16.48
CA VAL A 190 -2.76 -8.70 15.82
C VAL A 190 -3.57 -9.98 16.04
N SER A 191 -3.96 -10.29 17.28
CA SER A 191 -4.60 -11.57 17.63
C SER A 191 -5.96 -11.78 16.95
N ARG A 192 -6.69 -10.70 16.63
CA ARG A 192 -7.97 -10.76 15.89
C ARG A 192 -7.87 -11.46 14.53
N THR A 193 -6.67 -11.51 13.94
CA THR A 193 -6.45 -12.26 12.69
C THR A 193 -6.86 -13.72 12.84
N LEU A 194 -6.61 -14.34 14.00
CA LEU A 194 -6.93 -15.76 14.24
C LEU A 194 -8.43 -16.02 14.13
N GLU A 195 -9.24 -15.19 14.79
CA GLU A 195 -10.71 -15.26 14.72
C GLU A 195 -11.22 -15.08 13.28
N MET A 196 -10.59 -14.18 12.52
CA MET A 196 -10.94 -13.95 11.11
C MET A 196 -10.60 -15.14 10.21
N LEU A 197 -9.51 -15.87 10.50
CA LEU A 197 -9.14 -17.08 9.78
C LEU A 197 -10.12 -18.23 10.07
N ASP A 198 -10.66 -18.30 11.29
CA ASP A 198 -11.66 -19.29 11.69
C ASP A 198 -13.07 -18.98 11.15
N ALA A 199 -13.37 -17.72 10.90
CA ALA A 199 -14.63 -17.29 10.30
C ALA A 199 -14.77 -17.69 8.82
N ALA A 200 -16.00 -17.72 8.31
CA ALA A 200 -16.24 -17.88 6.88
C ALA A 200 -15.80 -16.61 6.10
N PRO A 201 -15.24 -16.73 4.88
CA PRO A 201 -14.95 -15.57 4.05
C PRO A 201 -16.21 -14.75 3.76
N PRO A 202 -16.18 -13.41 3.92
CA PRO A 202 -17.32 -12.57 3.56
C PRO A 202 -17.53 -12.50 2.04
N PRO A 203 -18.77 -12.25 1.57
CA PRO A 203 -19.04 -11.98 0.17
C PRO A 203 -18.70 -10.53 -0.21
N GLY A 204 -18.62 -10.26 -1.51
CA GLY A 204 -18.50 -8.91 -2.06
C GLY A 204 -17.07 -8.50 -2.39
N PRO A 205 -16.89 -7.40 -3.13
CA PRO A 205 -15.57 -6.89 -3.48
C PRO A 205 -14.85 -6.38 -2.22
N PRO A 206 -13.54 -6.67 -2.06
CA PRO A 206 -12.77 -6.18 -0.92
C PRO A 206 -12.46 -4.69 -1.02
N VAL A 207 -12.35 -4.03 0.12
CA VAL A 207 -11.71 -2.71 0.22
C VAL A 207 -10.19 -2.85 0.24
N ASP A 208 -9.46 -1.83 -0.25
CA ASP A 208 -8.01 -1.77 -0.16
C ASP A 208 -7.54 -1.20 1.20
N THR A 209 -6.23 -1.29 1.46
CA THR A 209 -5.65 -0.83 2.73
C THR A 209 -5.81 0.68 2.94
N ALA A 210 -5.72 1.50 1.89
CA ALA A 210 -5.90 2.94 2.04
C ALA A 210 -7.35 3.27 2.45
N ARG A 211 -8.34 2.62 1.81
CA ARG A 211 -9.74 2.78 2.19
C ARG A 211 -10.03 2.24 3.58
N TYR A 212 -9.31 1.25 4.12
CA TYR A 212 -9.45 0.84 5.52
C TYR A 212 -9.25 2.00 6.52
N TYR A 213 -8.35 2.94 6.20
CA TYR A 213 -8.01 4.10 7.04
C TYR A 213 -8.66 5.42 6.57
N ALA A 214 -9.74 5.36 5.79
CA ALA A 214 -10.39 6.60 5.32
C ALA A 214 -11.06 7.37 6.48
N PRO A 215 -11.06 8.72 6.45
CA PRO A 215 -11.61 9.58 7.51
C PRO A 215 -13.15 9.55 7.51
N ASP A 216 -13.75 8.46 7.95
CA ASP A 216 -15.20 8.32 8.05
C ASP A 216 -15.62 7.84 9.45
N HIS A 217 -16.90 7.45 9.58
CA HIS A 217 -17.51 6.98 10.83
C HIS A 217 -16.73 5.88 11.57
N ARG A 218 -15.83 5.16 10.89
CA ARG A 218 -14.95 4.13 11.48
C ARG A 218 -13.97 4.69 12.51
N PHE A 219 -13.65 5.98 12.46
CA PHE A 219 -12.76 6.68 13.40
C PHE A 219 -13.50 7.76 14.20
N ALA A 220 -14.81 7.54 14.46
CA ALA A 220 -15.60 8.44 15.30
C ALA A 220 -15.23 8.29 16.80
N PRO A 221 -15.33 9.37 17.61
CA PRO A 221 -14.88 9.38 19.01
C PRO A 221 -15.45 8.26 19.91
N GLN A 222 -16.69 7.81 19.64
CA GLN A 222 -17.31 6.73 20.41
C GLN A 222 -16.64 5.37 20.14
N ALA A 223 -16.24 5.12 18.89
CA ALA A 223 -15.52 3.91 18.51
C ALA A 223 -14.10 3.91 19.12
N ASP A 224 -13.51 5.09 19.32
CA ASP A 224 -12.21 5.25 19.97
C ASP A 224 -12.30 4.95 21.47
N ARG A 225 -13.36 5.40 22.15
CA ARG A 225 -13.54 5.13 23.58
C ARG A 225 -13.62 3.64 23.92
N ALA A 226 -14.38 2.87 23.15
CA ALA A 226 -14.48 1.42 23.36
C ALA A 226 -13.14 0.70 23.15
N ARG A 227 -12.26 1.21 22.26
CA ARG A 227 -10.90 0.67 22.06
C ARG A 227 -10.02 0.97 23.26
N VAL A 228 -10.10 2.19 23.77
CA VAL A 228 -9.37 2.63 24.95
C VAL A 228 -9.71 1.75 26.14
N ASP A 229 -11.00 1.58 26.40
CA ASP A 229 -11.48 0.80 27.55
C ASP A 229 -11.09 -0.69 27.41
N LEU A 230 -11.24 -1.30 26.22
CA LEU A 230 -10.85 -2.69 25.98
C LEU A 230 -9.35 -2.93 26.20
N ALA A 231 -8.49 -2.02 25.71
CA ALA A 231 -7.04 -2.15 25.86
C ALA A 231 -6.62 -2.06 27.33
N ALA A 232 -7.19 -1.11 28.08
CA ALA A 232 -6.93 -0.94 29.50
C ALA A 232 -7.41 -2.14 30.33
N GLU A 233 -8.61 -2.66 30.05
CA GLU A 233 -9.13 -3.87 30.72
C GLU A 233 -8.25 -5.10 30.43
N PHE A 234 -7.81 -5.26 29.18
CA PHE A 234 -6.94 -6.35 28.78
C PHE A 234 -5.55 -6.28 29.42
N ALA A 235 -4.99 -5.07 29.51
CA ALA A 235 -3.73 -4.79 30.19
C ALA A 235 -3.82 -5.02 31.71
N ALA A 236 -4.89 -4.55 32.36
CA ALA A 236 -5.07 -4.63 33.81
C ALA A 236 -5.23 -6.08 34.32
N ALA A 237 -5.69 -7.00 33.47
CA ALA A 237 -5.88 -8.40 33.80
C ALA A 237 -4.57 -9.22 33.84
N ARG A 238 -3.41 -8.63 33.53
CA ARG A 238 -2.12 -9.33 33.36
C ARG A 238 -0.96 -8.51 33.91
N SER A 239 0.09 -9.18 34.37
CA SER A 239 1.40 -8.55 34.53
C SER A 239 2.02 -8.21 33.17
N GLY A 240 3.05 -7.35 33.17
CA GLY A 240 3.76 -7.01 31.93
C GLY A 240 4.35 -8.23 31.22
N PRO A 241 5.12 -9.09 31.91
CA PRO A 241 5.67 -10.33 31.32
C PRO A 241 4.59 -11.27 30.77
N GLU A 242 3.49 -11.48 31.48
CA GLU A 242 2.39 -12.34 30.99
C GLU A 242 1.76 -11.80 29.70
N LEU A 243 1.61 -10.48 29.57
CA LEU A 243 1.09 -9.86 28.36
C LEU A 243 2.07 -10.01 27.18
N ILE A 244 3.38 -9.85 27.44
CA ILE A 244 4.43 -10.02 26.42
C ILE A 244 4.50 -11.47 25.94
N ASP A 245 4.52 -12.43 26.85
CA ASP A 245 4.57 -13.87 26.53
C ASP A 245 3.31 -14.30 25.77
N TRP A 246 2.14 -13.77 26.16
CA TRP A 246 0.89 -14.01 25.43
C TRP A 246 0.97 -13.46 24.00
N PHE A 247 1.42 -12.22 23.82
CA PHE A 247 1.54 -11.61 22.50
C PHE A 247 2.53 -12.37 21.60
N GLU A 248 3.69 -12.76 22.11
CA GLU A 248 4.69 -13.54 21.36
C GLU A 248 4.05 -14.83 20.79
N GLN A 249 3.29 -15.56 21.61
CA GLN A 249 2.57 -16.76 21.18
C GLN A 249 1.47 -16.46 20.14
N GLN A 250 0.73 -15.35 20.30
CA GLN A 250 -0.30 -14.97 19.32
C GLN A 250 0.32 -14.56 17.99
N ALA A 251 1.42 -13.80 18.01
CA ALA A 251 2.11 -13.35 16.82
C ALA A 251 2.66 -14.54 16.02
N GLU A 252 3.30 -15.51 16.69
CA GLU A 252 3.76 -16.76 16.07
C GLU A 252 2.62 -17.54 15.42
N GLN A 253 1.50 -17.74 16.14
CA GLN A 253 0.32 -18.41 15.59
C GLN A 253 -0.28 -17.67 14.39
N VAL A 254 -0.33 -16.33 14.43
CA VAL A 254 -0.81 -15.53 13.30
C VAL A 254 0.11 -15.73 12.10
N THR A 255 1.42 -15.61 12.28
CA THR A 255 2.38 -15.73 11.16
C THR A 255 2.38 -17.12 10.54
N ASP A 256 2.24 -18.17 11.34
CA ASP A 256 2.19 -19.55 10.86
C ASP A 256 0.89 -19.82 10.10
N ARG A 257 -0.26 -19.44 10.67
CA ARG A 257 -1.57 -19.69 10.05
C ARG A 257 -1.77 -18.85 8.80
N VAL A 258 -1.33 -17.60 8.78
CA VAL A 258 -1.34 -16.76 7.57
C VAL A 258 -0.43 -17.35 6.51
N GLY A 259 0.80 -17.74 6.87
CA GLY A 259 1.76 -18.34 5.94
C GLY A 259 1.29 -19.65 5.31
N ALA A 260 0.46 -20.43 6.03
CA ALA A 260 -0.12 -21.67 5.53
C ALA A 260 -1.47 -21.49 4.79
N SER A 261 -2.07 -20.29 4.83
CA SER A 261 -3.39 -20.03 4.25
C SER A 261 -3.28 -19.56 2.79
N PRO A 262 -4.14 -20.04 1.88
CA PRO A 262 -4.30 -19.40 0.57
C PRO A 262 -4.88 -17.98 0.75
N GLU A 263 -4.68 -17.13 -0.26
CA GLU A 263 -5.32 -15.82 -0.29
C GLU A 263 -6.85 -15.97 -0.18
N ARG A 264 -7.46 -15.17 0.69
CA ARG A 264 -8.89 -15.23 1.01
C ARG A 264 -9.37 -13.88 1.50
N LEU A 265 -10.69 -13.70 1.50
CA LEU A 265 -11.29 -12.54 2.15
C LEU A 265 -11.46 -12.78 3.66
N VAL A 266 -11.30 -11.71 4.42
CA VAL A 266 -11.59 -11.60 5.85
C VAL A 266 -12.52 -10.42 6.09
N THR A 267 -13.33 -10.51 7.14
CA THR A 267 -14.22 -9.43 7.55
C THR A 267 -13.47 -8.51 8.48
N THR A 268 -13.33 -7.24 8.11
CA THR A 268 -12.74 -6.25 9.00
C THR A 268 -13.66 -5.99 10.19
N ARG A 269 -13.14 -5.34 11.24
CA ARG A 269 -13.96 -4.91 12.39
C ARG A 269 -15.13 -3.98 12.01
N HIS A 270 -15.11 -3.41 10.81
CA HIS A 270 -16.13 -2.50 10.30
C HIS A 270 -17.18 -3.23 9.43
N GLY A 271 -17.03 -4.53 9.24
CA GLY A 271 -17.92 -5.36 8.41
C GLY A 271 -17.50 -5.43 6.94
N ASP A 272 -16.54 -4.61 6.51
CA ASP A 272 -16.06 -4.62 5.13
C ASP A 272 -15.28 -5.90 4.81
N PRO A 273 -15.48 -6.52 3.63
CA PRO A 273 -14.58 -7.53 3.09
C PRO A 273 -13.21 -6.92 2.79
N MET A 274 -12.14 -7.63 3.09
CA MET A 274 -10.76 -7.23 2.78
C MET A 274 -9.93 -8.46 2.45
N ARG A 275 -8.96 -8.36 1.54
CA ARG A 275 -8.02 -9.46 1.29
C ARG A 275 -7.18 -9.71 2.55
N LEU A 276 -6.85 -10.97 2.83
CA LEU A 276 -6.08 -11.34 4.02
C LEU A 276 -4.72 -10.64 4.01
N THR A 277 -4.04 -10.62 2.87
CA THR A 277 -2.73 -9.93 2.73
C THR A 277 -2.84 -8.44 3.06
N ASP A 278 -3.87 -7.77 2.55
CA ASP A 278 -4.08 -6.34 2.78
C ASP A 278 -4.44 -6.07 4.25
N PHE A 279 -5.22 -6.95 4.87
CA PHE A 279 -5.49 -6.88 6.31
C PHE A 279 -4.20 -7.07 7.13
N GLN A 280 -3.29 -7.95 6.72
CA GLN A 280 -1.98 -8.09 7.39
C GLN A 280 -1.11 -6.83 7.24
N VAL A 281 -1.21 -6.08 6.13
CA VAL A 281 -0.56 -4.76 6.04
C VAL A 281 -1.03 -3.83 7.15
N THR A 282 -2.33 -3.85 7.49
CA THR A 282 -2.83 -3.07 8.63
C THR A 282 -2.21 -3.53 9.95
N ARG A 283 -1.95 -4.84 10.15
CA ARG A 283 -1.29 -5.34 11.38
C ARG A 283 0.16 -4.87 11.47
N VAL A 284 0.86 -4.82 10.34
CA VAL A 284 2.22 -4.26 10.26
C VAL A 284 2.20 -2.77 10.58
N VAL A 285 1.21 -2.01 10.08
CA VAL A 285 1.02 -0.60 10.44
C VAL A 285 0.81 -0.46 11.95
N GLU A 286 -0.10 -1.24 12.56
CA GLU A 286 -0.33 -1.21 14.01
C GLU A 286 0.97 -1.43 14.81
N LEU A 287 1.74 -2.47 14.49
CA LEU A 287 2.98 -2.76 15.21
C LEU A 287 4.07 -1.71 14.98
N ALA A 288 4.29 -1.30 13.73
CA ALA A 288 5.32 -0.33 13.39
C ALA A 288 5.04 1.04 14.02
N VAL A 289 3.79 1.49 13.92
CA VAL A 289 3.38 2.81 14.34
C VAL A 289 3.28 2.90 15.86
N HIS A 290 2.60 1.97 16.53
CA HIS A 290 2.58 1.94 18.00
C HIS A 290 3.94 1.55 18.58
N GLY A 291 4.75 0.76 17.88
CA GLY A 291 6.13 0.50 18.27
C GLY A 291 6.98 1.77 18.38
N LEU A 292 6.74 2.77 17.53
CA LEU A 292 7.37 4.10 17.65
C LEU A 292 6.90 4.84 18.89
N ASP A 293 5.61 4.79 19.20
CA ASP A 293 5.01 5.44 20.38
C ASP A 293 5.56 4.85 21.68
N LEU A 294 5.64 3.52 21.74
CA LEU A 294 6.21 2.79 22.88
C LEU A 294 7.70 3.11 23.05
N ALA A 295 8.48 3.12 21.98
CA ALA A 295 9.90 3.47 22.03
C ALA A 295 10.12 4.91 22.53
N ASP A 296 9.32 5.86 22.05
CA ASP A 296 9.35 7.26 22.49
C ASP A 296 8.96 7.39 23.97
N ALA A 297 7.87 6.73 24.38
CA ALA A 297 7.40 6.71 25.76
C ALA A 297 8.43 6.11 26.72
N LEU A 298 9.21 5.13 26.27
CA LEU A 298 10.29 4.48 27.03
C LEU A 298 11.62 5.27 26.97
N GLY A 299 11.80 6.15 26.00
CA GLY A 299 13.03 6.91 25.78
C GLY A 299 14.16 6.04 25.22
N VAL A 300 13.83 5.08 24.36
CA VAL A 300 14.78 4.17 23.70
C VAL A 300 14.81 4.40 22.19
N ALA A 301 15.80 3.82 21.51
CA ALA A 301 15.83 3.86 20.05
C ALA A 301 14.62 3.11 19.45
N PRO A 302 14.09 3.56 18.30
CA PRO A 302 13.00 2.87 17.58
C PRO A 302 13.32 1.40 17.30
N TRP A 303 12.33 0.53 17.45
CA TRP A 303 12.42 -0.90 17.10
C TRP A 303 12.01 -1.21 15.66
N LEU A 304 11.62 -0.17 14.90
CA LEU A 304 11.13 -0.28 13.54
C LEU A 304 12.09 -1.08 12.65
N THR A 305 11.64 -2.23 12.17
CA THR A 305 12.42 -3.08 11.27
C THR A 305 12.38 -2.55 9.84
N GLU A 306 13.41 -2.86 9.05
CA GLU A 306 13.46 -2.48 7.62
C GLU A 306 12.29 -3.07 6.81
N HIS A 307 11.85 -4.29 7.17
CA HIS A 307 10.73 -4.96 6.51
C HIS A 307 9.40 -4.25 6.79
N ALA A 308 9.12 -3.91 8.05
CA ALA A 308 7.92 -3.16 8.41
C ALA A 308 7.94 -1.74 7.84
N ALA A 309 9.10 -1.06 7.93
CA ALA A 309 9.28 0.25 7.31
C ALA A 309 8.94 0.22 5.81
N ALA A 310 9.45 -0.77 5.06
CA ALA A 310 9.16 -0.89 3.62
C ALA A 310 7.67 -1.10 3.32
N VAL A 311 6.96 -1.90 4.12
CA VAL A 311 5.51 -2.12 3.97
C VAL A 311 4.72 -0.85 4.24
N VAL A 312 5.01 -0.15 5.35
CA VAL A 312 4.29 1.07 5.73
C VAL A 312 4.64 2.24 4.79
N GLU A 313 5.90 2.39 4.42
CA GLU A 313 6.34 3.40 3.43
C GLU A 313 5.71 3.13 2.06
N GLY A 314 5.63 1.86 1.62
CA GLY A 314 4.98 1.48 0.37
C GLY A 314 3.48 1.78 0.36
N LEU A 315 2.79 1.63 1.49
CA LEU A 315 1.39 2.02 1.64
C LEU A 315 1.20 3.55 1.57
N LEU A 316 2.05 4.30 2.27
CA LEU A 316 1.89 5.74 2.45
C LEU A 316 2.43 6.58 1.29
N PHE A 317 3.50 6.12 0.64
CA PHE A 317 4.24 6.93 -0.33
C PHE A 317 4.41 6.23 -1.68
N GLY A 318 3.92 5.01 -1.84
CA GLY A 318 4.25 4.18 -2.99
C GLY A 318 5.76 4.07 -3.18
N LEU A 319 6.28 4.62 -4.28
CA LEU A 319 7.72 4.63 -4.58
C LEU A 319 8.44 5.92 -4.13
N SER A 320 7.72 6.91 -3.61
CA SER A 320 8.28 8.23 -3.25
C SER A 320 8.97 8.27 -1.88
N ALA A 321 8.94 7.20 -1.07
CA ALA A 321 9.47 7.23 0.29
C ALA A 321 10.97 7.61 0.39
N PRO A 322 11.89 7.11 -0.45
CA PRO A 322 13.29 7.54 -0.42
C PRO A 322 13.45 9.04 -0.71
N ALA A 323 12.67 9.57 -1.67
CA ALA A 323 12.67 11.00 -1.99
C ALA A 323 12.12 11.83 -0.82
N ALA A 324 11.06 11.35 -0.15
CA ALA A 324 10.49 11.98 1.03
C ALA A 324 11.50 12.04 2.19
N ARG A 325 12.19 10.92 2.49
CA ARG A 325 13.26 10.88 3.49
C ARG A 325 14.39 11.87 3.19
N ALA A 326 14.86 11.89 1.94
CA ALA A 326 15.91 12.80 1.50
C ALA A 326 15.47 14.28 1.59
N ALA A 327 14.24 14.60 1.17
CA ALA A 327 13.69 15.96 1.19
C ALA A 327 13.52 16.53 2.61
N LEU A 328 13.34 15.65 3.59
CA LEU A 328 13.18 16.00 5.00
C LEU A 328 14.47 15.82 5.84
N GLY A 329 15.46 15.11 5.31
CA GLY A 329 16.69 14.78 6.06
C GLY A 329 16.42 13.86 7.25
N VAL A 330 15.51 12.90 7.10
CA VAL A 330 15.09 11.98 8.17
C VAL A 330 15.24 10.52 7.75
N ASP A 331 15.33 9.63 8.74
CA ASP A 331 15.24 8.18 8.53
C ASP A 331 13.77 7.72 8.38
N ALA A 332 13.55 6.41 8.23
CA ALA A 332 12.21 5.84 8.09
C ALA A 332 11.33 6.14 9.30
N ALA A 333 11.85 5.99 10.53
CA ALA A 333 11.12 6.28 11.75
C ALA A 333 10.69 7.77 11.83
N GLY A 334 11.59 8.69 11.46
CA GLY A 334 11.31 10.13 11.41
C GLY A 334 10.31 10.52 10.33
N LEU A 335 10.28 9.81 9.20
CA LEU A 335 9.27 9.99 8.15
C LEU A 335 7.91 9.48 8.62
N LEU A 336 7.85 8.24 9.16
CA LEU A 336 6.60 7.64 9.61
C LEU A 336 5.96 8.44 10.76
N ARG A 337 6.73 8.96 11.70
CA ARG A 337 6.19 9.86 12.75
C ARG A 337 5.47 11.07 12.17
N ARG A 338 5.97 11.65 11.08
CA ARG A 338 5.32 12.80 10.40
C ARG A 338 4.09 12.39 9.62
N ALA A 339 4.21 11.30 8.86
CA ALA A 339 3.13 10.78 8.02
C ALA A 339 1.91 10.33 8.83
N THR A 340 2.13 9.93 10.09
CA THR A 340 1.11 9.39 10.99
C THR A 340 0.68 10.37 12.09
N GLY A 341 1.13 11.63 12.05
CA GLY A 341 0.67 12.68 12.96
C GLY A 341 1.35 12.73 14.34
N ARG A 342 2.28 11.82 14.65
CA ARG A 342 3.04 11.78 15.91
C ARG A 342 4.02 12.95 16.04
N VAL A 343 4.50 13.45 14.91
CA VAL A 343 5.25 14.70 14.80
C VAL A 343 4.55 15.57 13.76
N ALA A 344 4.03 16.72 14.17
CA ALA A 344 3.39 17.63 13.23
C ALA A 344 4.41 18.13 12.20
N PRO A 345 4.22 17.89 10.89
CA PRO A 345 5.08 18.47 9.87
C PRO A 345 4.87 19.98 9.82
N THR A 346 5.94 20.73 9.61
CA THR A 346 5.84 22.16 9.28
C THR A 346 5.07 22.35 7.97
N GLY A 347 4.55 23.55 7.70
CA GLY A 347 3.83 23.84 6.46
C GLY A 347 4.64 23.49 5.20
N ALA A 348 5.94 23.79 5.20
CA ALA A 348 6.85 23.47 4.10
C ALA A 348 7.12 21.95 3.97
N GLU A 349 7.22 21.22 5.09
CA GLU A 349 7.33 19.76 5.04
C GLU A 349 6.04 19.13 4.49
N ARG A 350 4.87 19.61 4.92
CA ARG A 350 3.58 19.13 4.43
C ARG A 350 3.43 19.34 2.92
N GLU A 351 3.71 20.56 2.43
CA GLU A 351 3.64 20.86 0.98
C GLU A 351 4.57 19.95 0.16
N ARG A 352 5.79 19.67 0.65
CA ARG A 352 6.71 18.74 -0.01
C ARG A 352 6.17 17.31 -0.05
N LEU A 353 5.62 16.82 1.06
CA LEU A 353 5.06 15.46 1.12
C LEU A 353 3.81 15.33 0.24
N ASP A 354 2.95 16.36 0.20
CA ASP A 354 1.77 16.40 -0.67
C ASP A 354 2.19 16.39 -2.16
N GLY A 355 3.22 17.16 -2.52
CA GLY A 355 3.81 17.14 -3.86
C GLY A 355 4.39 15.79 -4.27
N LEU A 356 4.85 14.98 -3.30
CA LEU A 356 5.34 13.62 -3.51
C LEU A 356 4.23 12.56 -3.52
N GLY A 357 2.98 12.95 -3.27
CA GLY A 357 1.83 12.05 -3.34
C GLY A 357 1.63 11.16 -2.14
N VAL A 358 1.96 11.64 -0.95
CA VAL A 358 1.65 10.91 0.28
C VAL A 358 0.15 10.62 0.39
N THR A 359 -0.19 9.38 0.72
CA THR A 359 -1.51 8.95 1.13
C THR A 359 -1.63 9.15 2.64
N TRP A 360 -2.30 10.22 3.06
CA TRP A 360 -2.58 10.47 4.47
C TRP A 360 -3.64 9.49 4.99
N LEU A 361 -3.29 8.70 6.00
CA LEU A 361 -4.20 7.76 6.66
C LEU A 361 -4.82 8.42 7.91
N THR A 362 -6.06 8.05 8.22
CA THR A 362 -6.67 8.38 9.51
C THR A 362 -6.32 7.29 10.49
N LEU A 363 -5.49 7.65 11.46
CA LEU A 363 -5.09 6.78 12.56
C LEU A 363 -5.78 7.31 13.82
N GLY A 364 -6.43 6.40 14.55
CA GLY A 364 -7.19 6.72 15.76
C GLY A 364 -6.34 6.73 17.02
#